data_AF-A0A6A5Z1J2-F1
#
_entry.id   AF-A0A6A5Z1J2-F1
#
_cell.length_a   1.000
_cell.length_b   1.000
_cell.length_c   1.000
_cell.angle_alpha   90.00
_cell.angle_beta   90.00
_cell.angle_gamma   90.00
#
_symmetry.space_group_name_H-M   'P 1'
#
loop_
_entity.id
_entity.type
_entity.pdbx_description
1 polymer ?
#
loop_
_entity_poly.entity_id
_entity_poly.type
_entity_poly.pdbx_seq_one_letter_code
_entity_poly.pdbx_strand_id
1 'polypeptide(L)'
;MSNRVPTPHDLAWDDLSQGVLDEQDDPKSVPLQVSPSFPYNDLVGKVTAVEQDQMSLRHDMKDLQIAYNNLAKDVDTLKRGGWSVEVGPFKTYTADPLSNELDSIKFETERAFSNAYSHEKVDGNDDPLSFGGRSRLTQAPQSVDGSDDNGVVSGINIPTRVLTPPPSSDSTIKASILQVSPDSSNWMPLVVTQWDPLPTTTTSTIPPSTDTVTFHPDFLRNVFGGITWSYGLQYIEPNPAAGPPMLKNRTYYTIDAKYEPCLPPSPGQHGAKLTAFFNENPEEKYGEEGECSFEDVPMFVATLNEAGKPRYTYYGNYTQARWSDKLDYDRMVQVVPAIVKDWWAEELSAQGRPEWVTDALKKHFFPMPTYDGHLLEQTEGSELTVATDVQIAKVEKDVKKYVEMLTEWERDASLKTSLIDKEYILAAFEQADADEPPPLRLWWEYLQCVNWDKDFYDLLVQLQSRNQNYL
;
A
#
# COMPACT_ATOMS: atom_id res chain seq x y z
N MET A 1 17.31 -18.50 -56.25
CA MET A 1 18.79 -18.44 -56.20
C MET A 1 19.20 -18.27 -54.73
N SER A 2 20.30 -18.92 -54.37
CA SER A 2 20.69 -19.40 -53.04
C SER A 2 20.65 -18.45 -51.84
N ASN A 3 20.16 -18.99 -50.71
CA ASN A 3 20.43 -18.52 -49.34
C ASN A 3 21.91 -18.73 -48.96
N ARG A 4 22.47 -17.83 -48.13
CA ARG A 4 23.66 -18.10 -47.32
C ARG A 4 23.53 -17.47 -45.92
N VAL A 5 23.65 -18.34 -44.94
CA VAL A 5 23.86 -18.09 -43.50
C VAL A 5 25.36 -17.86 -43.26
N PRO A 6 25.78 -17.01 -42.30
CA PRO A 6 27.13 -17.01 -41.78
C PRO A 6 27.23 -17.70 -40.40
N THR A 7 28.23 -18.57 -40.26
CA THR A 7 28.69 -19.19 -39.01
C THR A 7 29.98 -18.50 -38.49
N PRO A 8 30.29 -18.61 -37.20
CA PRO A 8 31.37 -17.86 -36.53
C PRO A 8 32.70 -18.61 -36.51
N HIS A 9 33.82 -17.88 -36.57
CA HIS A 9 35.17 -18.41 -36.31
C HIS A 9 36.00 -17.41 -35.49
N ASP A 10 36.49 -17.94 -34.36
CA ASP A 10 37.82 -17.82 -33.75
C ASP A 10 38.48 -16.43 -33.60
N LEU A 11 38.52 -15.96 -32.34
CA LEU A 11 39.51 -14.99 -31.87
C LEU A 11 40.59 -15.72 -31.07
N ALA A 12 41.77 -15.79 -31.69
CA ALA A 12 43.02 -16.24 -31.11
C ALA A 12 43.55 -15.22 -30.09
N TRP A 13 44.02 -15.73 -28.96
CA TRP A 13 44.88 -15.04 -28.00
C TRP A 13 46.32 -15.45 -28.29
N ASP A 14 47.18 -14.45 -28.53
CA ASP A 14 48.64 -14.41 -28.50
C ASP A 14 48.97 -13.09 -29.26
N ASP A 15 49.81 -12.16 -28.84
CA ASP A 15 51.13 -12.24 -28.25
C ASP A 15 51.51 -10.77 -27.99
N LEU A 16 52.02 -10.41 -26.81
CA LEU A 16 52.96 -9.29 -26.66
C LEU A 16 53.63 -9.41 -25.30
N SER A 17 54.77 -10.08 -25.33
CA SER A 17 55.76 -10.10 -24.28
C SER A 17 56.88 -9.09 -24.54
N GLN A 18 57.48 -8.62 -23.44
CA GLN A 18 58.88 -8.21 -23.24
C GLN A 18 59.23 -6.71 -23.05
N GLY A 19 59.98 -6.50 -21.97
CA GLY A 19 60.75 -5.31 -21.58
C GLY A 19 60.84 -5.20 -20.04
N VAL A 20 61.57 -6.08 -19.33
CA VAL A 20 62.96 -5.89 -18.83
C VAL A 20 63.09 -4.63 -17.97
N LEU A 21 62.91 -4.75 -16.65
CA LEU A 21 63.96 -4.79 -15.60
C LEU A 21 64.90 -3.57 -15.58
N ASP A 22 64.74 -2.74 -14.56
CA ASP A 22 65.87 -2.17 -13.83
C ASP A 22 65.53 -2.04 -12.34
N GLU A 23 66.46 -2.52 -11.54
CA GLU A 23 66.45 -2.75 -10.10
C GLU A 23 67.42 -1.72 -9.50
N GLN A 24 67.04 -0.96 -8.46
CA GLN A 24 67.90 -0.61 -7.31
C GLN A 24 67.30 0.40 -6.32
N ASP A 25 67.45 0.03 -5.04
CA ASP A 25 67.79 0.82 -3.84
C ASP A 25 66.85 1.93 -3.32
N ASP A 26 66.19 1.63 -2.20
CA ASP A 26 66.56 2.07 -0.82
C ASP A 26 65.31 2.38 0.06
N PRO A 27 65.17 1.82 1.28
CA PRO A 27 63.97 1.96 2.09
C PRO A 27 64.05 3.18 3.03
N LYS A 28 63.30 4.24 2.71
CA LYS A 28 62.99 5.31 3.69
C LYS A 28 61.63 5.07 4.32
N SER A 29 61.67 4.58 5.56
CA SER A 29 60.54 4.48 6.48
C SER A 29 59.89 5.86 6.70
N VAL A 30 58.69 6.04 6.15
CA VAL A 30 57.79 7.15 6.48
C VAL A 30 56.79 6.63 7.53
N PRO A 31 56.68 7.24 8.72
CA PRO A 31 55.66 6.86 9.69
C PRO A 31 54.29 7.32 9.19
N LEU A 32 53.44 6.38 8.81
CA LEU A 32 52.01 6.57 8.57
C LEU A 32 51.31 6.80 9.91
N GLN A 33 51.20 8.08 10.29
CA GLN A 33 50.38 8.52 11.42
C GLN A 33 48.93 8.61 10.96
N VAL A 34 48.23 7.47 10.99
CA VAL A 34 46.77 7.42 10.79
C VAL A 34 46.14 7.72 12.14
N SER A 35 45.67 8.95 12.33
CA SER A 35 44.81 9.31 13.46
C SER A 35 43.36 8.96 13.10
N PRO A 36 42.71 7.97 13.74
CA PRO A 36 41.29 7.79 13.62
C PRO A 36 40.61 8.74 14.61
N SER A 37 40.40 10.00 14.22
CA SER A 37 39.45 10.85 14.93
C SER A 37 38.03 10.45 14.49
N PHE A 38 37.54 9.34 15.02
CA PHE A 38 36.10 9.08 14.96
C PHE A 38 35.39 10.23 15.70
N PRO A 39 34.32 10.80 15.14
CA PRO A 39 33.62 11.93 15.72
C PRO A 39 32.77 11.43 16.89
N TYR A 40 33.42 11.11 18.01
CA TYR A 40 32.77 10.69 19.26
C TYR A 40 31.71 11.70 19.70
N ASN A 41 31.91 12.99 19.37
CA ASN A 41 30.96 14.06 19.67
C ASN A 41 29.64 13.95 18.90
N ASP A 42 29.62 13.37 17.70
CA ASP A 42 28.37 13.15 16.94
C ASP A 42 27.54 12.01 17.55
N LEU A 43 28.21 10.95 18.01
CA LEU A 43 27.55 9.84 18.68
C LEU A 43 26.97 10.24 20.04
N VAL A 44 27.72 11.03 20.82
CA VAL A 44 27.23 11.57 22.10
C VAL A 44 26.00 12.45 21.89
N GLY A 45 25.99 13.31 20.87
CA GLY A 45 24.82 14.13 20.54
C GLY A 45 23.58 13.31 20.20
N LYS A 46 23.74 12.24 19.40
CA LYS A 46 22.66 11.31 19.05
C LYS A 46 22.13 10.55 20.26
N VAL A 47 23.01 10.09 21.16
CA VAL A 47 22.60 9.40 22.39
C VAL A 47 21.80 10.33 23.30
N THR A 48 22.26 11.57 23.50
CA THR A 48 21.53 12.55 24.32
C THR A 48 20.16 12.91 23.73
N ALA A 49 20.05 13.03 22.40
CA ALA A 49 18.75 13.26 21.75
C ALA A 49 17.77 12.10 22.00
N VAL A 50 18.23 10.85 21.84
CA VAL A 50 17.40 9.66 22.11
C VAL A 50 16.98 9.57 23.59
N GLU A 51 17.88 9.89 24.52
CA GLU A 51 17.55 9.93 25.95
C GLU A 51 16.47 10.99 26.26
N GLN A 52 16.51 12.13 25.58
CA GLN A 52 15.52 13.19 25.72
C GLN A 52 14.16 12.81 25.14
N ASP A 53 14.14 12.20 23.95
CA ASP A 53 12.91 11.69 23.34
C ASP A 53 12.28 10.58 24.20
N GLN A 54 13.11 9.69 24.78
CA GLN A 54 12.64 8.66 25.68
C GLN A 54 12.03 9.25 26.97
N MET A 55 12.58 10.36 27.48
CA MET A 55 11.99 11.08 28.61
C MET A 55 10.64 11.72 28.25
N SER A 56 10.51 12.31 27.04
CA SER A 56 9.25 12.88 26.55
C SER A 56 8.17 11.79 26.44
N LEU A 57 8.48 10.67 25.79
CA LEU A 57 7.57 9.53 25.65
C LEU A 57 7.10 8.98 27.00
N ARG A 58 7.97 8.95 28.02
CA ARG A 58 7.58 8.55 29.38
C ARG A 58 6.65 9.55 30.05
N HIS A 59 6.70 10.82 29.67
CA HIS A 59 5.76 11.84 30.15
C HIS A 59 4.40 11.66 29.48
N ASP A 60 4.38 11.56 28.15
CA ASP A 60 3.15 11.36 27.37
C ASP A 60 2.42 10.08 27.79
N MET A 61 3.15 8.99 28.05
CA MET A 61 2.57 7.75 28.56
C MET A 61 1.94 7.92 29.94
N LYS A 62 2.50 8.77 30.81
CA LYS A 62 1.88 9.09 32.11
C LYS A 62 0.64 9.94 31.95
N ASP A 63 0.65 10.90 31.04
CA ASP A 63 -0.52 11.75 30.79
C ASP A 63 -1.67 10.95 30.19
N LEU A 64 -1.36 10.03 29.26
CA LEU A 64 -2.33 9.09 28.71
C LEU A 64 -2.89 8.16 29.79
N GLN A 65 -2.05 7.66 30.70
CA GLN A 65 -2.49 6.86 31.84
C GLN A 65 -3.44 7.65 32.76
N ILE A 66 -3.16 8.94 33.01
CA ILE A 66 -4.02 9.82 33.80
C ILE A 66 -5.37 10.03 33.07
N ALA A 67 -5.35 10.31 31.77
CA ALA A 67 -6.55 10.49 30.96
C ALA A 67 -7.42 9.23 30.94
N TYR A 68 -6.80 8.05 30.77
CA TYR A 68 -7.48 6.76 30.83
C TYR A 68 -8.14 6.53 32.19
N ASN A 69 -7.43 6.78 33.29
CA ASN A 69 -7.97 6.61 34.63
C ASN A 69 -9.15 7.57 34.90
N ASN A 70 -9.07 8.80 34.39
CA ASN A 70 -10.17 9.77 34.49
C ASN A 70 -11.39 9.30 33.70
N LEU A 71 -11.21 8.87 32.45
CA LEU A 71 -12.28 8.35 31.62
C LEU A 71 -12.93 7.11 32.25
N ALA A 72 -12.11 6.19 32.76
CA ALA A 72 -12.60 5.01 33.47
C ALA A 72 -13.47 5.42 34.66
N LYS A 73 -13.03 6.40 35.47
CA LYS A 73 -13.80 6.94 36.60
C LYS A 73 -15.11 7.61 36.17
N ASP A 74 -15.11 8.32 35.05
CA ASP A 74 -16.30 8.97 34.50
C ASP A 74 -17.32 7.94 34.00
N VAL A 75 -16.87 6.91 33.27
CA VAL A 75 -17.71 5.78 32.85
C VAL A 75 -18.29 5.04 34.05
N ASP A 76 -17.50 4.85 35.10
CA ASP A 76 -17.94 4.19 36.33
C ASP A 76 -18.97 5.05 37.09
N THR A 77 -18.81 6.37 37.06
CA THR A 77 -19.78 7.33 37.59
C THR A 77 -21.07 7.30 36.78
N LEU A 78 -20.99 7.19 35.46
CA LEU A 78 -22.15 7.04 34.57
C LEU A 78 -22.91 5.74 34.85
N LYS A 79 -22.20 4.60 34.95
CA LYS A 79 -22.79 3.28 35.25
C LYS A 79 -23.52 3.26 36.60
N ARG A 80 -23.01 3.99 37.59
CA ARG A 80 -23.64 4.10 38.93
C ARG A 80 -24.83 5.07 38.98
N GLY A 81 -25.24 5.63 37.84
CA GLY A 81 -26.29 6.66 37.81
C GLY A 81 -25.89 7.94 38.56
N GLY A 82 -24.59 8.18 38.71
CA GLY A 82 -24.02 9.32 39.44
C GLY A 82 -24.13 10.65 38.71
N TRP A 83 -24.58 10.65 37.46
CA TRP A 83 -25.09 11.87 36.83
C TRP A 83 -26.49 12.12 37.35
N SER A 84 -26.63 13.05 38.29
CA SER A 84 -27.92 13.64 38.61
C SER A 84 -28.39 14.43 37.40
N VAL A 85 -29.06 13.77 36.47
CA VAL A 85 -29.84 14.45 35.44
C VAL A 85 -31.06 15.01 36.17
N GLU A 86 -30.94 16.22 36.70
CA GLU A 86 -32.11 17.02 37.07
C GLU A 86 -32.86 17.34 35.77
N VAL A 87 -33.74 16.45 35.35
CA VAL A 87 -34.83 16.77 34.42
C VAL A 87 -35.84 17.62 35.18
N GLY A 88 -35.49 18.89 35.42
CA GLY A 88 -36.43 19.91 35.86
C GLY A 88 -37.48 20.18 34.77
N PRO A 89 -38.69 20.67 35.12
CA PRO A 89 -39.68 21.07 34.14
C PRO A 89 -39.05 22.15 33.26
N PHE A 90 -39.01 21.89 31.94
CA PHE A 90 -38.41 22.72 30.90
C PHE A 90 -38.40 24.21 31.27
N LYS A 91 -37.33 24.66 31.94
CA LYS A 91 -37.03 26.07 32.06
C LYS A 91 -36.52 26.46 30.69
N THR A 92 -37.23 27.36 30.03
CA THR A 92 -36.74 28.09 28.88
C THR A 92 -35.49 28.85 29.32
N TYR A 93 -34.34 28.22 29.20
CA TYR A 93 -33.07 28.93 29.25
C TYR A 93 -33.06 29.83 28.02
N THR A 94 -33.19 31.14 28.24
CA THR A 94 -32.77 32.11 27.24
C THR A 94 -31.29 31.86 26.96
N ALA A 95 -30.88 31.93 25.70
CA ALA A 95 -29.54 31.55 25.25
C ALA A 95 -28.41 32.44 25.83
N ASP A 96 -28.77 33.48 26.58
CA ASP A 96 -27.85 34.53 27.03
C ASP A 96 -26.74 34.07 28.00
N PRO A 97 -26.97 33.17 28.99
CA PRO A 97 -25.90 32.75 29.89
C PRO A 97 -24.88 31.85 29.18
N LEU A 98 -25.36 31.01 28.27
CA LEU A 98 -24.54 30.05 27.51
C LEU A 98 -23.74 30.78 26.41
N SER A 99 -24.32 31.83 25.81
CA SER A 99 -23.58 32.74 24.91
C SER A 99 -22.44 33.44 25.65
N ASN A 100 -22.68 33.96 26.86
CA ASN A 100 -21.65 34.66 27.63
C ASN A 100 -20.51 33.72 28.07
N GLU A 101 -20.80 32.46 28.38
CA GLU A 101 -19.79 31.47 28.72
C GLU A 101 -18.99 31.04 27.48
N LEU A 102 -19.65 30.89 26.32
CA LEU A 102 -18.98 30.61 25.05
C LEU A 102 -18.07 31.78 24.62
N ASP A 103 -18.51 33.02 24.81
CA ASP A 103 -17.73 34.22 24.51
C ASP A 103 -16.53 34.36 25.46
N SER A 104 -16.68 33.95 26.73
CA SER A 104 -15.56 33.92 27.69
C SER A 104 -14.51 32.87 27.31
N ILE A 105 -14.93 31.66 26.91
CA ILE A 105 -14.03 30.60 26.45
C ILE A 105 -13.34 31.00 25.14
N LYS A 106 -14.07 31.63 24.22
CA LYS A 106 -13.52 32.15 22.97
C LYS A 106 -12.45 33.21 23.23
N PHE A 107 -12.71 34.13 24.18
CA PHE A 107 -11.75 35.16 24.57
C PHE A 107 -10.48 34.59 25.22
N GLU A 108 -10.60 33.58 26.08
CA GLU A 108 -9.43 32.90 26.68
C GLU A 108 -8.62 32.14 25.63
N THR A 109 -9.29 31.50 24.68
CA THR A 109 -8.66 30.77 23.56
C THR A 109 -7.91 31.74 22.64
N GLU A 110 -8.53 32.85 22.23
CA GLU A 110 -7.89 33.90 21.42
C GLU A 110 -6.69 34.55 22.12
N ARG A 111 -6.74 34.68 23.46
CA ARG A 111 -5.62 35.17 24.27
C ARG A 111 -4.46 34.16 24.32
N ALA A 112 -4.75 32.86 24.43
CA ALA A 112 -3.74 31.80 24.38
C ALA A 112 -3.05 31.74 23.00
N PHE A 113 -3.82 31.87 21.92
CA PHE A 113 -3.29 31.94 20.56
C PHE A 113 -2.48 33.21 20.29
N SER A 114 -2.90 34.38 20.79
CA SER A 114 -2.15 35.64 20.62
C SER A 114 -0.82 35.65 21.35
N ASN A 115 -0.73 34.96 22.49
CA ASN A 115 0.54 34.81 23.23
C ASN A 115 1.51 33.84 22.53
N ALA A 116 1.01 32.85 21.79
CA ALA A 116 1.84 31.95 20.99
C ALA A 116 2.39 32.62 19.71
N TYR A 117 1.67 33.60 19.15
CA TYR A 117 2.02 34.31 17.90
C TYR A 117 2.80 35.62 18.07
N SER A 118 3.34 35.89 19.28
CA SER A 118 4.17 37.07 19.55
C SER A 118 5.68 36.86 19.28
N HIS A 119 6.09 35.65 18.89
CA HIS A 119 7.39 35.40 18.27
C HIS A 119 7.17 35.19 16.77
N GLU A 120 7.88 35.98 15.96
CA GLU A 120 7.85 36.04 14.50
C GLU A 120 6.64 36.75 13.86
N LYS A 121 6.78 38.06 13.66
CA LYS A 121 6.12 38.81 12.60
C LYS A 121 7.16 39.32 11.60
N VAL A 122 7.02 38.90 10.34
CA VAL A 122 7.32 39.71 9.16
C VAL A 122 6.13 39.58 8.20
N ASP A 123 5.64 40.73 7.75
CA ASP A 123 4.44 41.03 6.94
C ASP A 123 4.30 40.21 5.64
N GLY A 124 3.12 39.96 5.05
CA GLY A 124 1.74 40.36 5.32
C GLY A 124 0.81 39.97 4.14
N ASN A 125 -0.51 39.96 4.40
CA ASN A 125 -1.69 40.18 3.49
C ASN A 125 -1.89 39.25 2.26
N ASP A 126 -3.07 38.71 1.89
CA ASP A 126 -4.51 38.92 2.19
C ASP A 126 -5.32 37.61 1.95
N ASP A 127 -6.22 37.25 2.89
CA ASP A 127 -7.67 36.88 2.78
C ASP A 127 -8.27 35.98 1.65
N PRO A 128 -9.51 35.41 1.79
CA PRO A 128 -9.88 34.18 2.53
C PRO A 128 -10.73 33.18 1.67
N LEU A 129 -11.21 32.06 2.23
CA LEU A 129 -12.52 31.36 1.99
C LEU A 129 -12.46 29.90 2.52
N SER A 130 -13.17 29.54 3.60
CA SER A 130 -14.50 28.90 3.66
C SER A 130 -14.54 27.39 3.35
N PHE A 131 -14.69 26.57 4.40
CA PHE A 131 -15.07 25.15 4.33
C PHE A 131 -16.23 24.86 5.30
N GLY A 132 -17.30 24.27 4.77
CA GLY A 132 -18.26 23.42 5.49
C GLY A 132 -18.32 22.09 4.74
N GLY A 133 -18.69 20.93 5.30
CA GLY A 133 -19.15 20.53 6.61
C GLY A 133 -19.60 19.06 6.55
N ARG A 134 -19.71 18.42 7.73
CA ARG A 134 -20.62 17.32 8.12
C ARG A 134 -20.52 15.90 7.50
N SER A 135 -20.05 14.99 8.37
CA SER A 135 -20.55 13.65 8.79
C SER A 135 -21.67 12.93 8.02
N ARG A 136 -21.50 11.60 7.86
CA ARG A 136 -22.40 10.60 8.50
C ARG A 136 -21.86 9.15 8.47
N LEU A 137 -21.82 8.55 9.67
CA LEU A 137 -21.72 7.11 9.95
C LEU A 137 -23.12 6.48 9.92
N THR A 138 -23.25 5.28 9.35
CA THR A 138 -24.39 4.37 9.60
C THR A 138 -23.96 2.91 9.62
N GLN A 139 -24.04 2.35 10.84
CA GLN A 139 -24.52 1.02 11.25
C GLN A 139 -24.15 -0.25 10.46
N ALA A 140 -23.43 -1.13 11.16
CA ALA A 140 -23.37 -2.58 10.91
C ALA A 140 -24.51 -3.32 11.65
N PRO A 141 -25.00 -4.47 11.15
CA PRO A 141 -25.85 -5.37 11.91
C PRO A 141 -25.05 -6.51 12.58
N GLN A 142 -25.53 -6.89 13.77
CA GLN A 142 -25.01 -7.94 14.61
C GLN A 142 -25.51 -9.35 14.25
N SER A 143 -24.62 -10.32 14.51
CA SER A 143 -24.80 -11.65 15.14
C SER A 143 -25.65 -12.75 14.49
N VAL A 144 -25.05 -13.96 14.40
CA VAL A 144 -25.65 -15.22 14.89
C VAL A 144 -24.58 -16.17 15.49
N ASP A 145 -24.96 -16.67 16.66
CA ASP A 145 -24.53 -17.77 17.54
C ASP A 145 -23.87 -19.05 16.97
N GLY A 146 -23.08 -19.76 17.79
CA GLY A 146 -22.81 -21.19 17.56
C GLY A 146 -21.61 -21.90 18.23
N SER A 147 -21.77 -22.26 19.50
CA SER A 147 -21.39 -23.55 20.15
C SER A 147 -19.92 -23.93 20.44
N ASP A 148 -19.71 -24.25 21.72
CA ASP A 148 -18.57 -24.91 22.35
C ASP A 148 -18.31 -26.34 21.85
N ASP A 149 -17.04 -26.74 21.74
CA ASP A 149 -16.62 -28.12 22.02
C ASP A 149 -15.19 -28.20 22.56
N ASN A 150 -15.03 -28.92 23.68
CA ASN A 150 -13.79 -29.10 24.43
C ASN A 150 -12.98 -30.27 23.85
N GLY A 151 -11.77 -30.00 23.36
CA GLY A 151 -10.86 -31.03 22.84
C GLY A 151 -9.42 -30.88 23.38
N VAL A 152 -9.05 -31.79 24.28
CA VAL A 152 -7.69 -31.99 24.79
C VAL A 152 -6.69 -32.25 23.66
N VAL A 153 -5.63 -31.44 23.54
CA VAL A 153 -4.53 -31.68 22.58
C VAL A 153 -3.25 -32.10 23.33
N SER A 154 -2.86 -33.36 23.08
CA SER A 154 -1.54 -33.90 23.40
C SER A 154 -0.49 -33.38 22.42
N GLY A 155 0.72 -33.12 22.92
CA GLY A 155 1.82 -32.53 22.17
C GLY A 155 2.19 -33.29 20.90
N ILE A 156 2.33 -32.53 19.81
CA ILE A 156 2.85 -33.01 18.52
C ILE A 156 4.26 -32.44 18.34
N ASN A 157 5.24 -33.33 18.30
CA ASN A 157 6.56 -33.07 17.73
C ASN A 157 6.39 -32.83 16.23
N ILE A 158 6.72 -31.63 15.74
CA ILE A 158 6.77 -31.33 14.31
C ILE A 158 8.15 -31.75 13.78
N PRO A 159 8.27 -32.74 12.89
CA PRO A 159 9.53 -33.00 12.20
C PRO A 159 9.77 -31.92 11.14
N THR A 160 11.00 -31.40 11.09
CA THR A 160 11.51 -30.52 10.04
C THR A 160 11.37 -31.20 8.68
N ARG A 161 10.28 -30.91 7.94
CA ARG A 161 10.16 -31.32 6.53
C ARG A 161 10.99 -30.38 5.68
N VAL A 162 12.10 -30.91 5.18
CA VAL A 162 12.80 -30.34 4.03
C VAL A 162 11.80 -30.32 2.87
N LEU A 163 11.43 -29.13 2.40
CA LEU A 163 10.76 -28.94 1.11
C LEU A 163 11.78 -29.32 0.03
N THR A 164 11.88 -30.62 -0.22
CA THR A 164 12.39 -31.10 -1.50
C THR A 164 11.31 -30.74 -2.52
N PRO A 165 11.68 -30.18 -3.69
CA PRO A 165 10.72 -30.04 -4.78
C PRO A 165 10.06 -31.42 -4.98
N PRO A 166 8.72 -31.48 -5.12
CA PRO A 166 8.05 -32.76 -5.31
C PRO A 166 8.74 -33.48 -6.47
N PRO A 167 9.01 -34.79 -6.38
CA PRO A 167 9.54 -35.52 -7.51
C PRO A 167 8.60 -35.24 -8.67
N SER A 168 9.13 -34.67 -9.75
CA SER A 168 8.40 -34.47 -10.99
C SER A 168 7.73 -35.79 -11.30
N SER A 169 6.43 -35.86 -11.03
CA SER A 169 5.67 -37.02 -11.42
C SER A 169 5.63 -36.91 -12.93
N ASP A 170 6.35 -37.82 -13.57
CA ASP A 170 6.42 -38.05 -15.01
C ASP A 170 5.06 -38.58 -15.52
N SER A 171 3.98 -38.08 -14.93
CA SER A 171 2.64 -38.12 -15.45
C SER A 171 2.66 -37.15 -16.62
N THR A 172 2.92 -37.70 -17.80
CA THR A 172 2.48 -37.11 -19.07
C THR A 172 0.95 -36.99 -19.03
N ILE A 173 0.44 -36.09 -18.19
CA ILE A 173 -0.89 -35.52 -18.36
C ILE A 173 -0.69 -34.62 -19.55
N LYS A 174 -1.04 -35.14 -20.73
CA LYS A 174 -1.41 -34.27 -21.85
C LYS A 174 -2.47 -33.35 -21.27
N ALA A 175 -2.06 -32.14 -20.91
CA ALA A 175 -2.95 -31.03 -20.68
C ALA A 175 -3.79 -30.97 -21.95
N SER A 176 -4.99 -31.54 -21.86
CA SER A 176 -6.04 -31.22 -22.80
C SER A 176 -6.32 -29.77 -22.48
N ILE A 177 -5.60 -28.89 -23.17
CA ILE A 177 -5.91 -27.48 -23.27
C ILE A 177 -7.36 -27.50 -23.74
N LEU A 178 -8.29 -27.39 -22.80
CA LEU A 178 -9.62 -26.94 -23.11
C LEU A 178 -9.37 -25.57 -23.73
N GLN A 179 -9.39 -25.53 -25.06
CA GLN A 179 -9.52 -24.28 -25.80
C GLN A 179 -10.81 -23.68 -25.29
N VAL A 180 -10.69 -22.82 -24.28
CA VAL A 180 -11.74 -21.92 -23.86
C VAL A 180 -12.14 -21.17 -25.11
N SER A 181 -13.39 -21.34 -25.52
CA SER A 181 -13.94 -20.67 -26.68
C SER A 181 -13.62 -19.17 -26.61
N PRO A 182 -13.21 -18.52 -27.71
CA PRO A 182 -12.80 -17.11 -27.74
C PRO A 182 -13.95 -16.10 -27.48
N ASP A 183 -15.13 -16.58 -27.09
CA ASP A 183 -16.32 -15.77 -26.83
C ASP A 183 -16.38 -15.20 -25.39
N SER A 184 -15.35 -15.41 -24.56
CA SER A 184 -15.25 -14.79 -23.22
C SER A 184 -14.87 -13.30 -23.25
N SER A 185 -14.75 -12.69 -24.44
CA SER A 185 -14.14 -11.35 -24.63
C SER A 185 -14.86 -10.19 -23.94
N ASN A 186 -16.06 -10.38 -23.42
CA ASN A 186 -16.90 -9.30 -22.88
C ASN A 186 -17.36 -9.56 -21.43
N TRP A 187 -16.81 -10.54 -20.73
CA TRP A 187 -17.18 -10.72 -19.32
C TRP A 187 -16.68 -9.53 -18.50
N MET A 188 -17.57 -8.98 -17.67
CA MET A 188 -17.25 -7.87 -16.77
C MET A 188 -17.91 -8.14 -15.40
N PRO A 189 -17.30 -7.71 -14.28
CA PRO A 189 -17.90 -7.93 -12.97
C PRO A 189 -19.29 -7.29 -12.87
N LEU A 190 -20.21 -7.99 -12.19
CA LEU A 190 -21.62 -7.59 -12.11
C LEU A 190 -21.79 -6.14 -11.64
N VAL A 191 -21.02 -5.71 -10.65
CA VAL A 191 -21.08 -4.35 -10.11
C VAL A 191 -20.80 -3.28 -11.18
N VAL A 192 -19.85 -3.54 -12.07
CA VAL A 192 -19.48 -2.60 -13.15
C VAL A 192 -20.62 -2.45 -14.15
N THR A 193 -21.33 -3.54 -14.44
CA THR A 193 -22.49 -3.54 -15.35
C THR A 193 -23.75 -2.90 -14.77
N GLN A 194 -23.80 -2.70 -13.45
CA GLN A 194 -24.95 -2.13 -12.74
C GLN A 194 -24.85 -0.63 -12.49
N TRP A 195 -23.67 -0.04 -12.69
CA TRP A 195 -23.51 1.40 -12.52
C TRP A 195 -24.17 2.19 -13.63
N ASP A 196 -24.75 3.32 -13.24
CA ASP A 196 -25.34 4.26 -14.19
C ASP A 196 -24.24 4.87 -15.06
N PRO A 197 -24.43 4.91 -16.39
CA PRO A 197 -23.46 5.50 -17.28
C PRO A 197 -23.29 6.99 -16.98
N LEU A 198 -22.11 7.53 -17.35
CA LEU A 198 -21.81 8.94 -17.18
C LEU A 198 -22.85 9.83 -17.90
N PRO A 199 -23.30 10.96 -17.30
CA PRO A 199 -24.32 11.82 -17.89
C PRO A 199 -24.02 12.23 -19.33
N THR A 200 -25.03 12.32 -20.18
CA THR A 200 -24.88 12.70 -21.60
C THR A 200 -24.20 14.07 -21.78
N THR A 201 -24.41 14.99 -20.83
CA THR A 201 -23.74 16.29 -20.81
C THR A 201 -22.22 16.16 -20.71
N THR A 202 -21.73 15.17 -19.98
CA THR A 202 -20.28 14.92 -19.82
C THR A 202 -19.76 14.04 -20.95
N THR A 203 -20.50 13.01 -21.37
CA THR A 203 -20.02 12.14 -22.48
C THR A 203 -19.97 12.87 -23.82
N SER A 204 -20.82 13.88 -24.03
CA SER A 204 -20.78 14.71 -25.25
C SER A 204 -19.56 15.64 -25.36
N THR A 205 -18.81 15.86 -24.27
CA THR A 205 -17.56 16.65 -24.31
C THR A 205 -16.33 15.80 -24.64
N ILE A 206 -16.46 14.47 -24.56
CA ILE A 206 -15.38 13.53 -24.88
C ILE A 206 -15.13 13.58 -26.39
N PRO A 207 -13.89 13.88 -26.83
CA PRO A 207 -13.57 13.89 -28.25
C PRO A 207 -13.72 12.48 -28.85
N PRO A 208 -14.11 12.37 -30.13
CA PRO A 208 -14.05 11.10 -30.85
C PRO A 208 -12.64 10.50 -30.80
N SER A 209 -12.53 9.17 -30.92
CA SER A 209 -11.24 8.47 -30.89
C SER A 209 -10.27 8.94 -31.99
N THR A 210 -10.78 9.44 -33.12
CA THR A 210 -9.97 10.01 -34.21
C THR A 210 -9.30 11.33 -33.86
N ASP A 211 -9.89 12.07 -32.92
CA ASP A 211 -9.49 13.43 -32.55
C ASP A 211 -8.84 13.46 -31.16
N THR A 212 -8.83 12.32 -30.46
CA THR A 212 -8.26 12.18 -29.13
C THR A 212 -6.74 12.19 -29.21
N VAL A 213 -6.11 13.15 -28.52
CA VAL A 213 -4.66 13.23 -28.36
C VAL A 213 -4.23 12.22 -27.31
N THR A 214 -3.25 11.40 -27.69
CA THR A 214 -2.59 10.48 -26.75
C THR A 214 -1.34 11.13 -26.16
N PHE A 215 -0.92 10.67 -24.99
CA PHE A 215 0.17 11.22 -24.20
C PHE A 215 1.39 10.32 -24.20
N HIS A 216 2.58 10.92 -24.26
CA HIS A 216 3.84 10.18 -24.12
C HIS A 216 4.02 9.72 -22.66
N PRO A 217 4.53 8.51 -22.38
CA PRO A 217 4.82 8.04 -21.02
C PRO A 217 5.69 9.04 -20.22
N ASP A 218 6.79 9.50 -20.82
CA ASP A 218 7.69 10.47 -20.19
C ASP A 218 7.02 11.83 -19.95
N PHE A 219 6.03 12.23 -20.76
CA PHE A 219 5.28 13.45 -20.52
C PHE A 219 4.50 13.34 -19.21
N LEU A 220 3.74 12.25 -19.02
CA LEU A 220 2.99 12.04 -17.78
C LEU A 220 3.91 11.99 -16.56
N ARG A 221 5.03 11.26 -16.66
CA ARG A 221 6.04 11.19 -15.59
C ARG A 221 6.66 12.55 -15.28
N ASN A 222 6.97 13.37 -16.30
CA ASN A 222 7.61 14.67 -16.08
C ASN A 222 6.64 15.75 -15.61
N VAL A 223 5.35 15.63 -15.94
CA VAL A 223 4.31 16.59 -15.54
C VAL A 223 3.78 16.30 -14.14
N PHE A 224 3.46 15.03 -13.85
CA PHE A 224 2.90 14.65 -12.56
C PHE A 224 3.97 14.21 -11.55
N GLY A 225 5.05 13.60 -12.03
CA GLY A 225 6.00 12.91 -11.17
C GLY A 225 5.39 11.66 -10.53
N GLY A 226 5.84 11.40 -9.30
CA GLY A 226 5.35 10.31 -8.47
C GLY A 226 6.11 9.00 -8.64
N ILE A 227 5.80 8.09 -7.72
CA ILE A 227 6.31 6.72 -7.66
C ILE A 227 5.16 5.75 -7.91
N THR A 228 5.48 4.56 -8.40
CA THR A 228 4.49 3.48 -8.51
C THR A 228 4.17 2.98 -7.12
N TRP A 229 2.96 3.28 -6.64
CA TRP A 229 2.51 2.94 -5.30
C TRP A 229 1.95 1.52 -5.25
N SER A 230 1.12 1.20 -6.23
CA SER A 230 0.63 -0.15 -6.52
C SER A 230 0.57 -0.34 -8.04
N TYR A 231 0.33 -1.56 -8.50
CA TYR A 231 0.30 -1.84 -9.94
C TYR A 231 -0.75 -0.96 -10.65
N GLY A 232 -0.25 -0.15 -11.59
CA GLY A 232 -1.04 0.80 -12.35
C GLY A 232 -1.42 2.10 -11.62
N LEU A 233 -1.10 2.26 -10.33
CA LEU A 233 -1.38 3.48 -9.56
C LEU A 233 -0.08 4.21 -9.22
N GLN A 234 -0.01 5.49 -9.61
CA GLN A 234 1.10 6.38 -9.30
C GLN A 234 0.69 7.30 -8.14
N TYR A 235 1.62 7.54 -7.21
CA TYR A 235 1.46 8.43 -6.06
C TYR A 235 2.54 9.52 -6.06
N ILE A 236 2.11 10.78 -5.89
CA ILE A 236 2.95 11.97 -5.88
C ILE A 236 3.29 12.30 -4.43
N GLU A 237 4.49 11.92 -4.02
CA GLU A 237 4.98 12.11 -2.66
C GLU A 237 4.88 13.58 -2.21
N PRO A 238 4.50 13.83 -0.95
CA PRO A 238 4.59 15.16 -0.36
C PRO A 238 6.03 15.67 -0.43
N ASN A 239 6.20 16.86 -0.97
CA ASN A 239 7.50 17.52 -1.04
C ASN A 239 7.30 18.98 -0.62
N PRO A 240 7.69 19.37 0.61
CA PRO A 240 7.52 20.74 1.09
C PRO A 240 8.26 21.81 0.26
N ALA A 241 9.31 21.41 -0.48
CA ALA A 241 10.08 22.32 -1.33
C ALA A 241 9.48 22.48 -2.73
N ALA A 242 8.70 21.51 -3.19
CA ALA A 242 7.90 21.65 -4.39
C ALA A 242 6.56 22.27 -4.00
N GLY A 243 6.05 23.22 -4.80
CA GLY A 243 4.71 23.76 -4.55
C GLY A 243 3.61 22.67 -4.53
N PRO A 244 2.34 23.05 -4.30
CA PRO A 244 1.24 22.10 -4.29
C PRO A 244 1.21 21.25 -5.58
N PRO A 245 0.93 19.94 -5.49
CA PRO A 245 0.89 19.06 -6.65
C PRO A 245 -0.21 19.50 -7.63
N MET A 246 -0.02 19.26 -8.92
CA MET A 246 -1.03 19.58 -9.93
C MET A 246 -2.31 18.77 -9.74
N LEU A 247 -2.19 17.54 -9.20
CA LEU A 247 -3.31 16.67 -8.87
C LEU A 247 -3.64 16.78 -7.39
N LYS A 248 -4.87 17.18 -7.09
CA LYS A 248 -5.36 17.37 -5.71
C LYS A 248 -5.19 16.11 -4.86
N ASN A 249 -5.51 14.95 -5.44
CA ASN A 249 -5.50 13.67 -4.73
C ASN A 249 -4.13 13.00 -4.68
N ARG A 250 -3.09 13.65 -5.24
CA ARG A 250 -1.72 13.10 -5.35
C ARG A 250 -1.63 11.76 -6.06
N THR A 251 -2.66 11.32 -6.76
CA THR A 251 -2.73 10.01 -7.40
C THR A 251 -3.18 10.10 -8.84
N TYR A 252 -2.71 9.17 -9.66
CA TYR A 252 -3.23 8.95 -11.01
C TYR A 252 -2.98 7.51 -11.46
N TYR A 253 -3.84 7.00 -12.33
CA TYR A 253 -3.68 5.66 -12.88
C TYR A 253 -2.95 5.70 -14.23
N THR A 254 -2.03 4.76 -14.43
CA THR A 254 -1.36 4.46 -15.70
C THR A 254 -1.43 2.97 -15.93
N ILE A 255 -2.37 2.52 -16.77
CA ILE A 255 -2.73 1.11 -16.87
C ILE A 255 -2.50 0.61 -18.29
N ASP A 256 -1.92 -0.57 -18.45
CA ASP A 256 -1.78 -1.22 -19.76
C ASP A 256 -3.00 -2.08 -20.08
N ALA A 257 -3.75 -1.71 -21.12
CA ALA A 257 -4.93 -2.46 -21.55
C ALA A 257 -4.63 -3.90 -21.98
N LYS A 258 -3.38 -4.21 -22.32
CA LYS A 258 -2.98 -5.56 -22.72
C LYS A 258 -3.17 -6.58 -21.58
N TYR A 259 -2.97 -6.17 -20.34
CA TYR A 259 -2.96 -7.06 -19.18
C TYR A 259 -4.22 -6.95 -18.31
N GLU A 260 -5.19 -6.15 -18.74
CA GLU A 260 -6.36 -5.82 -17.93
C GLU A 260 -7.66 -6.03 -18.72
N PRO A 261 -8.21 -7.26 -18.68
CA PRO A 261 -9.27 -7.70 -19.59
C PRO A 261 -10.61 -6.99 -19.33
N CYS A 262 -10.80 -6.41 -18.14
CA CYS A 262 -12.04 -5.76 -17.73
C CYS A 262 -11.90 -4.23 -17.59
N LEU A 263 -10.87 -3.62 -18.19
CA LEU A 263 -10.78 -2.16 -18.24
C LEU A 263 -11.98 -1.55 -18.97
N PRO A 264 -12.26 -0.25 -18.74
CA PRO A 264 -13.27 0.44 -19.51
C PRO A 264 -13.00 0.31 -21.02
N PRO A 265 -14.01 -0.05 -21.83
CA PRO A 265 -13.82 -0.19 -23.28
C PRO A 265 -13.50 1.14 -23.98
N SER A 266 -13.99 2.26 -23.44
CA SER A 266 -13.75 3.61 -23.98
C SER A 266 -13.72 4.65 -22.86
N PRO A 267 -13.20 5.86 -23.13
CA PRO A 267 -13.29 6.98 -22.19
C PRO A 267 -14.72 7.23 -21.71
N GLY A 268 -14.88 7.56 -20.42
CA GLY A 268 -16.19 7.79 -19.80
C GLY A 268 -16.98 6.54 -19.39
N GLN A 269 -16.46 5.33 -19.63
CA GLN A 269 -17.10 4.08 -19.22
C GLN A 269 -16.50 3.53 -17.92
N HIS A 270 -17.20 2.62 -17.26
CA HIS A 270 -16.69 1.95 -16.06
C HIS A 270 -15.90 0.70 -16.41
N GLY A 271 -15.10 0.21 -15.45
CA GLY A 271 -14.32 -1.00 -15.60
C GLY A 271 -13.84 -1.56 -14.27
N ALA A 272 -12.91 -2.49 -14.36
CA ALA A 272 -12.15 -3.01 -13.24
C ALA A 272 -10.74 -3.37 -13.71
N LYS A 273 -9.76 -3.26 -12.82
CA LYS A 273 -8.42 -3.82 -13.03
C LYS A 273 -8.17 -4.96 -12.04
N LEU A 274 -7.17 -5.77 -12.32
CA LEU A 274 -6.72 -6.85 -11.47
C LEU A 274 -5.55 -6.39 -10.61
N THR A 275 -5.45 -6.92 -9.39
CA THR A 275 -4.23 -6.81 -8.59
C THR A 275 -4.01 -8.07 -7.78
N ALA A 276 -2.75 -8.47 -7.58
CA ALA A 276 -2.42 -9.60 -6.70
C ALA A 276 -2.49 -9.20 -5.22
N PHE A 277 -2.03 -7.99 -4.89
CA PHE A 277 -1.91 -7.49 -3.53
C PHE A 277 -2.24 -5.99 -3.46
N PHE A 278 -2.69 -5.55 -2.29
CA PHE A 278 -2.85 -4.13 -1.98
C PHE A 278 -1.65 -3.66 -1.16
N ASN A 279 -1.12 -2.49 -1.49
CA ASN A 279 -0.13 -1.82 -0.67
C ASN A 279 -0.82 -1.08 0.50
N GLU A 280 -0.06 -0.63 1.49
CA GLU A 280 -0.56 0.24 2.55
C GLU A 280 -1.12 1.57 1.99
N ASN A 281 -2.01 2.22 2.74
CA ASN A 281 -2.51 3.53 2.33
C ASN A 281 -1.37 4.57 2.46
N PRO A 282 -1.23 5.52 1.51
CA PRO A 282 -0.21 6.58 1.61
C PRO A 282 -0.24 7.38 2.92
N GLU A 283 -1.42 7.55 3.51
CA GLU A 283 -1.61 8.21 4.82
C GLU A 283 -0.94 7.46 5.98
N GLU A 284 -0.80 6.14 5.90
CA GLU A 284 -0.11 5.33 6.92
C GLU A 284 1.40 5.59 6.89
N LYS A 285 1.94 5.93 5.71
CA LYS A 285 3.36 6.19 5.51
C LYS A 285 3.75 7.65 5.70
N TYR A 286 2.94 8.59 5.20
CA TYR A 286 3.27 10.02 5.20
C TYR A 286 2.37 10.85 6.14
N GLY A 287 1.49 10.23 6.93
CA GLY A 287 0.57 10.93 7.84
C GLY A 287 -0.48 11.76 7.10
N GLU A 288 -0.92 12.87 7.71
CA GLU A 288 -1.91 13.78 7.11
C GLU A 288 -1.45 14.38 5.77
N GLU A 289 -0.14 14.61 5.58
CA GLU A 289 0.40 15.06 4.29
C GLU A 289 0.25 13.99 3.19
N GLY A 290 0.14 12.74 3.64
CA GLY A 290 -0.07 11.55 2.84
C GLY A 290 -1.50 11.35 2.37
N GLU A 291 -2.47 12.10 2.90
CA GLU A 291 -3.89 11.95 2.61
C GLU A 291 -4.10 11.93 1.10
N CYS A 292 -4.59 10.79 0.61
CA CYS A 292 -4.91 10.59 -0.79
C CYS A 292 -6.34 10.13 -0.88
N SER A 293 -7.07 10.70 -1.84
CA SER A 293 -8.39 10.21 -2.17
C SER A 293 -8.29 9.24 -3.34
N PHE A 294 -8.94 8.09 -3.22
CA PHE A 294 -9.22 7.21 -4.37
C PHE A 294 -10.47 7.64 -5.13
N GLU A 295 -10.98 8.84 -4.85
CA GLU A 295 -12.10 9.47 -5.53
C GLU A 295 -11.62 10.46 -6.59
N ASP A 296 -12.31 10.53 -7.73
CA ASP A 296 -12.02 11.51 -8.79
C ASP A 296 -10.55 11.49 -9.28
N VAL A 297 -9.95 10.31 -9.37
CA VAL A 297 -8.55 10.10 -9.75
C VAL A 297 -8.41 9.99 -11.27
N PRO A 298 -7.57 10.79 -11.95
CA PRO A 298 -7.41 10.71 -13.39
C PRO A 298 -6.78 9.39 -13.82
N MET A 299 -7.33 8.79 -14.87
CA MET A 299 -6.86 7.53 -15.41
C MET A 299 -6.38 7.65 -16.85
N PHE A 300 -5.22 7.05 -17.10
CA PHE A 300 -4.57 6.96 -18.38
C PHE A 300 -4.38 5.51 -18.78
N VAL A 301 -4.90 5.12 -19.95
CA VAL A 301 -4.80 3.75 -20.45
C VAL A 301 -3.81 3.70 -21.61
N ALA A 302 -2.81 2.82 -21.52
CA ALA A 302 -1.79 2.62 -22.53
C ALA A 302 -2.35 1.82 -23.70
N THR A 303 -2.08 2.30 -24.90
CA THR A 303 -2.26 1.60 -26.16
C THR A 303 -0.99 1.72 -26.99
N LEU A 304 -0.76 0.79 -27.91
CA LEU A 304 0.36 0.89 -28.83
C LEU A 304 -0.03 1.78 -30.01
N ASN A 305 0.82 2.75 -30.35
CA ASN A 305 0.68 3.50 -31.59
C ASN A 305 1.09 2.67 -32.82
N GLU A 306 0.97 3.25 -34.02
CA GLU A 306 1.35 2.59 -35.28
C GLU A 306 2.82 2.13 -35.31
N ALA A 307 3.69 2.78 -34.53
CA ALA A 307 5.10 2.44 -34.40
C ALA A 307 5.38 1.39 -33.30
N GLY A 308 4.35 0.83 -32.67
CA GLY A 308 4.47 -0.13 -31.58
C GLY A 308 4.97 0.46 -30.26
N LYS A 309 4.93 1.79 -30.10
CA LYS A 309 5.33 2.48 -28.87
C LYS A 309 4.11 2.74 -27.99
N PRO A 310 4.23 2.62 -26.65
CA PRO A 310 3.13 2.91 -25.74
C PRO A 310 2.78 4.40 -25.77
N ARG A 311 1.48 4.67 -25.85
CA ARG A 311 0.85 5.99 -25.76
C ARG A 311 -0.33 5.89 -24.81
N TYR A 312 -0.53 6.91 -24.01
CA TYR A 312 -1.57 6.92 -22.99
C TYR A 312 -2.77 7.76 -23.41
N THR A 313 -3.97 7.22 -23.31
CA THR A 313 -5.19 7.97 -23.56
C THR A 313 -5.84 8.32 -22.23
N TYR A 314 -6.31 9.56 -22.05
CA TYR A 314 -7.05 9.96 -20.86
C TYR A 314 -8.49 9.42 -20.92
N TYR A 315 -8.85 8.58 -19.95
CA TYR A 315 -10.12 7.87 -19.92
C TYR A 315 -11.18 8.54 -19.04
N GLY A 316 -10.81 9.61 -18.33
CA GLY A 316 -11.64 10.30 -17.34
C GLY A 316 -11.07 10.17 -15.93
N ASN A 317 -11.87 10.61 -14.96
CA ASN A 317 -11.59 10.47 -13.54
C ASN A 317 -12.43 9.35 -12.94
N TYR A 318 -11.81 8.58 -12.05
CA TYR A 318 -12.37 7.35 -11.53
C TYR A 318 -12.36 7.35 -10.01
N THR A 319 -13.39 6.74 -9.44
CA THR A 319 -13.51 6.50 -8.01
C THR A 319 -13.55 5.00 -7.75
N GLN A 320 -12.79 4.55 -6.75
CA GLN A 320 -12.93 3.20 -6.21
C GLN A 320 -14.06 3.16 -5.17
N ALA A 321 -15.30 3.14 -5.65
CA ALA A 321 -16.49 3.28 -4.79
C ALA A 321 -16.81 2.05 -3.91
N ARG A 322 -16.09 0.93 -4.11
CA ARG A 322 -16.37 -0.35 -3.45
C ARG A 322 -15.07 -1.07 -3.11
N TRP A 323 -15.11 -1.81 -2.01
CA TRP A 323 -14.07 -2.78 -1.66
C TRP A 323 -13.86 -3.82 -2.75
N SER A 324 -12.60 -4.22 -2.88
CA SER A 324 -12.15 -5.19 -3.88
C SER A 324 -12.66 -6.60 -3.57
N ASP A 325 -13.05 -7.33 -4.61
CA ASP A 325 -13.50 -8.73 -4.47
C ASP A 325 -12.38 -9.69 -4.92
N LYS A 326 -12.06 -10.68 -4.09
CA LYS A 326 -11.08 -11.74 -4.43
C LYS A 326 -11.67 -12.69 -5.46
N LEU A 327 -10.90 -13.05 -6.48
CA LEU A 327 -11.33 -14.05 -7.46
C LEU A 327 -11.24 -15.46 -6.84
N ASP A 328 -12.26 -16.28 -7.07
CA ASP A 328 -12.22 -17.72 -6.81
C ASP A 328 -11.47 -18.47 -7.94
N TYR A 329 -11.22 -19.77 -7.73
CA TYR A 329 -10.56 -20.62 -8.74
C TYR A 329 -11.28 -20.59 -10.11
N ASP A 330 -12.60 -20.74 -10.12
CA ASP A 330 -13.38 -20.82 -11.37
C ASP A 330 -13.27 -19.51 -12.17
N ARG A 331 -13.30 -18.36 -11.50
CA ARG A 331 -13.11 -17.03 -12.12
C ARG A 331 -11.68 -16.83 -12.61
N MET A 332 -10.69 -17.27 -11.85
CA MET A 332 -9.29 -17.26 -12.29
C MET A 332 -9.09 -18.07 -13.57
N VAL A 333 -9.80 -19.20 -13.74
CA VAL A 333 -9.68 -20.05 -14.93
C VAL A 333 -10.52 -19.52 -16.10
N GLN A 334 -11.74 -19.05 -15.85
CA GLN A 334 -12.69 -18.68 -16.92
C GLN A 334 -12.47 -17.27 -17.45
N VAL A 335 -12.11 -16.32 -16.58
CA VAL A 335 -12.10 -14.89 -16.91
C VAL A 335 -10.69 -14.37 -17.15
N VAL A 336 -9.71 -14.81 -16.36
CA VAL A 336 -8.34 -14.27 -16.42
C VAL A 336 -7.56 -14.94 -17.56
N PRO A 337 -7.21 -14.21 -18.63
CA PRO A 337 -6.46 -14.79 -19.75
C PRO A 337 -5.07 -15.27 -19.33
N ALA A 338 -4.56 -16.30 -20.01
CA ALA A 338 -3.23 -16.84 -19.73
C ALA A 338 -2.11 -15.78 -19.82
N ILE A 339 -2.21 -14.82 -20.76
CA ILE A 339 -1.23 -13.73 -20.89
C ILE A 339 -1.20 -12.80 -19.66
N VAL A 340 -2.33 -12.65 -18.97
CA VAL A 340 -2.45 -11.85 -17.74
C VAL A 340 -1.82 -12.59 -16.57
N LYS A 341 -2.09 -13.90 -16.45
CA LYS A 341 -1.43 -14.76 -15.45
C LYS A 341 0.08 -14.77 -15.65
N ASP A 342 0.53 -14.88 -16.90
CA ASP A 342 1.95 -14.89 -17.27
C ASP A 342 2.63 -13.57 -16.90
N TRP A 343 1.98 -12.44 -17.19
CA TRP A 343 2.47 -11.11 -16.81
C TRP A 343 2.55 -10.94 -15.29
N TRP A 344 1.50 -11.31 -14.54
CA TRP A 344 1.55 -11.26 -13.08
C TRP A 344 2.62 -12.18 -12.49
N ALA A 345 2.83 -13.36 -13.07
CA ALA A 345 3.89 -14.26 -12.64
C ALA A 345 5.28 -13.65 -12.88
N GLU A 346 5.51 -12.95 -13.99
CA GLU A 346 6.73 -12.20 -14.25
C GLU A 346 6.94 -11.07 -13.24
N GLU A 347 5.91 -10.24 -13.01
CA GLU A 347 6.00 -9.10 -12.08
C GLU A 347 6.25 -9.54 -10.63
N LEU A 348 5.57 -10.59 -10.16
CA LEU A 348 5.69 -11.08 -8.79
C LEU A 348 6.99 -11.86 -8.55
N SER A 349 7.58 -12.46 -9.58
CA SER A 349 8.86 -13.18 -9.48
C SER A 349 10.08 -12.32 -9.84
N ALA A 350 9.88 -11.07 -10.26
CA ALA A 350 10.97 -10.19 -10.66
C ALA A 350 11.99 -9.97 -9.52
N GLN A 351 13.29 -10.06 -9.84
CA GLN A 351 14.39 -9.86 -8.87
C GLN A 351 14.43 -8.44 -8.27
N GLY A 352 13.86 -7.45 -8.97
CA GLY A 352 13.77 -6.06 -8.53
C GLY A 352 12.36 -5.64 -8.12
N ARG A 353 11.48 -6.58 -7.77
CA ARG A 353 10.12 -6.25 -7.31
C ARG A 353 10.15 -5.40 -6.03
N PRO A 354 9.15 -4.54 -5.79
CA PRO A 354 9.08 -3.74 -4.57
C PRO A 354 9.12 -4.57 -3.30
N GLU A 355 9.69 -4.02 -2.23
CA GLU A 355 9.80 -4.67 -0.92
C GLU A 355 8.42 -5.07 -0.35
N TRP A 356 7.43 -4.17 -0.46
CA TRP A 356 6.07 -4.44 0.00
C TRP A 356 5.42 -5.65 -0.72
N VAL A 357 5.74 -5.87 -2.00
CA VAL A 357 5.28 -7.06 -2.74
C VAL A 357 5.97 -8.32 -2.21
N THR A 358 7.27 -8.23 -1.91
CA THR A 358 8.01 -9.34 -1.30
C THR A 358 7.42 -9.71 0.06
N ASP A 359 7.10 -8.73 0.89
CA ASP A 359 6.45 -8.98 2.18
C ASP A 359 5.03 -9.55 2.04
N ALA A 360 4.27 -9.09 1.04
CA ALA A 360 2.95 -9.63 0.74
C ALA A 360 3.03 -11.11 0.31
N LEU A 361 3.97 -11.45 -0.58
CA LEU A 361 4.25 -12.84 -0.97
C LEU A 361 4.70 -13.70 0.22
N LYS A 362 5.58 -13.16 1.07
CA LYS A 362 6.07 -13.83 2.29
C LYS A 362 4.92 -14.19 3.22
N LYS A 363 4.06 -13.20 3.54
CA LYS A 363 2.87 -13.37 4.39
C LYS A 363 1.84 -14.34 3.78
N HIS A 364 1.67 -14.32 2.45
CA HIS A 364 0.71 -15.16 1.75
C HIS A 364 1.12 -16.63 1.73
N PHE A 365 2.33 -16.95 1.24
CA PHE A 365 2.77 -18.34 1.07
C PHE A 365 3.35 -18.98 2.32
N PHE A 366 3.90 -18.16 3.23
CA PHE A 366 4.55 -18.61 4.45
C PHE A 366 3.94 -17.88 5.63
N PRO A 367 2.69 -18.19 6.00
CA PRO A 367 1.99 -17.48 7.05
C PRO A 367 2.77 -17.50 8.36
N MET A 368 2.74 -16.37 9.06
CA MET A 368 3.41 -16.21 10.35
C MET A 368 2.83 -17.20 11.36
N PRO A 369 3.66 -17.87 12.18
CA PRO A 369 3.16 -18.73 13.25
C PRO A 369 2.28 -17.91 14.20
N THR A 370 1.19 -18.49 14.67
CA THR A 370 0.29 -17.86 15.65
C THR A 370 0.79 -18.13 17.08
N TYR A 371 0.70 -17.13 17.96
CA TYR A 371 0.99 -17.33 19.38
C TYR A 371 -0.08 -18.21 20.04
N ASP A 372 0.33 -19.35 20.57
CA ASP A 372 -0.51 -20.32 21.28
C ASP A 372 -0.19 -20.43 22.78
N GLY A 373 0.68 -19.54 23.28
CA GLY A 373 1.16 -19.56 24.66
C GLY A 373 0.20 -18.91 25.66
N HIS A 374 0.59 -18.94 26.94
CA HIS A 374 -0.24 -18.36 28.01
C HIS A 374 -0.37 -16.83 27.85
N LEU A 375 -1.57 -16.32 28.10
CA LEU A 375 -1.86 -14.89 28.26
C LEU A 375 -2.16 -14.61 29.75
N LEU A 376 -1.88 -13.39 30.18
CA LEU A 376 -2.33 -12.93 31.50
C LEU A 376 -3.84 -12.67 31.41
N GLU A 377 -4.64 -13.48 32.10
CA GLU A 377 -6.08 -13.28 32.19
C GLU A 377 -6.37 -11.91 32.84
N GLN A 378 -6.96 -10.99 32.09
CA GLN A 378 -7.56 -9.79 32.66
C GLN A 378 -8.97 -10.16 33.11
N THR A 379 -9.13 -10.48 34.39
CA THR A 379 -10.45 -10.75 34.96
C THR A 379 -11.25 -9.44 35.03
N GLU A 380 -12.16 -9.22 34.08
CA GLU A 380 -13.06 -8.06 34.10
C GLU A 380 -13.93 -8.08 35.36
N GLY A 381 -13.67 -7.14 36.29
CA GLY A 381 -14.53 -6.89 37.45
C GLY A 381 -14.10 -7.52 38.79
N SER A 382 -12.92 -8.13 38.89
CA SER A 382 -12.35 -8.54 40.18
C SER A 382 -11.14 -7.67 40.53
N GLU A 383 -11.03 -7.25 41.80
CA GLU A 383 -9.86 -6.58 42.34
C GLU A 383 -8.58 -7.23 41.78
N LEU A 384 -7.66 -6.41 41.24
CA LEU A 384 -6.35 -6.80 40.71
C LEU A 384 -5.79 -8.01 41.48
N THR A 385 -6.05 -9.21 40.97
CA THR A 385 -5.39 -10.41 41.46
C THR A 385 -3.99 -10.31 40.89
N VAL A 386 -3.05 -9.93 41.74
CA VAL A 386 -1.63 -9.82 41.38
C VAL A 386 -1.24 -11.16 40.73
N ALA A 387 -0.91 -11.11 39.44
CA ALA A 387 -0.46 -12.28 38.71
C ALA A 387 0.67 -12.93 39.51
N THR A 388 0.54 -14.22 39.77
CA THR A 388 1.56 -14.92 40.56
C THR A 388 2.88 -14.92 39.80
N ASP A 389 4.01 -14.83 40.50
CA ASP A 389 5.34 -14.93 39.88
C ASP A 389 5.48 -16.17 38.98
N VAL A 390 4.75 -17.24 39.30
CA VAL A 390 4.69 -18.48 38.51
C VAL A 390 3.96 -18.27 37.17
N GLN A 391 2.87 -17.50 37.14
CA GLN A 391 2.17 -17.17 35.90
C GLN A 391 3.01 -16.24 35.01
N ILE A 392 3.64 -15.23 35.62
CA ILE A 392 4.54 -14.31 34.91
C ILE A 392 5.68 -15.10 34.26
N ALA A 393 6.36 -15.97 35.01
CA ALA A 393 7.45 -16.79 34.49
C ALA A 393 7.02 -17.75 33.36
N LYS A 394 5.77 -18.24 33.36
CA LYS A 394 5.22 -19.06 32.27
C LYS A 394 5.00 -18.22 31.01
N VAL A 395 4.37 -17.05 31.14
CA VAL A 395 4.15 -16.12 30.02
C VAL A 395 5.49 -15.69 29.42
N GLU A 396 6.47 -15.32 30.24
CA GLU A 396 7.81 -14.96 29.77
C GLU A 396 8.47 -16.08 28.97
N LYS A 397 8.36 -17.32 29.46
CA LYS A 397 8.91 -18.49 28.77
C LYS A 397 8.25 -18.72 27.42
N ASP A 398 6.91 -18.62 27.34
CA ASP A 398 6.16 -18.85 26.11
C ASP A 398 6.37 -17.73 25.11
N VAL A 399 6.39 -16.47 25.55
CA VAL A 399 6.74 -15.31 24.73
C VAL A 399 8.16 -15.46 24.17
N LYS A 400 9.13 -15.86 24.99
CA LYS A 400 10.50 -16.11 24.51
C LYS A 400 10.53 -17.18 23.44
N LYS A 401 9.85 -18.31 23.64
CA LYS A 401 9.75 -19.40 22.65
C LYS A 401 9.12 -18.88 21.35
N TYR A 402 8.06 -18.08 21.43
CA TYR A 402 7.41 -17.51 20.27
C TYR A 402 8.31 -16.53 19.51
N VAL A 403 9.08 -15.69 20.21
CA VAL A 403 10.07 -14.80 19.58
C VAL A 403 11.15 -15.59 18.83
N GLU A 404 11.62 -16.70 19.41
CA GLU A 404 12.55 -17.62 18.73
C GLU A 404 11.92 -18.21 17.46
N MET A 405 10.65 -18.65 17.53
CA MET A 405 9.90 -19.15 16.37
C MET A 405 9.72 -18.07 15.29
N LEU A 406 9.41 -16.82 15.66
CA LEU A 406 9.30 -15.71 14.72
C LEU A 406 10.62 -15.40 14.03
N THR A 407 11.73 -15.48 14.77
CA THR A 407 13.08 -15.24 14.21
C THR A 407 13.44 -16.33 13.20
N GLU A 408 13.13 -17.59 13.50
CA GLU A 408 13.35 -18.70 12.58
C GLU A 408 12.44 -18.60 11.35
N TRP A 409 11.16 -18.27 11.55
CA TRP A 409 10.20 -18.04 10.49
C TRP A 409 10.64 -16.93 9.56
N GLU A 410 11.05 -15.77 10.08
CA GLU A 410 11.48 -14.63 9.24
C GLU A 410 12.66 -15.01 8.35
N ARG A 411 13.66 -15.73 8.90
CA ARG A 411 14.81 -16.21 8.13
C ARG A 411 14.41 -17.21 7.04
N ASP A 412 13.58 -18.20 7.38
CA ASP A 412 13.16 -19.25 6.46
C ASP A 412 12.20 -18.73 5.38
N ALA A 413 11.19 -17.95 5.78
CA ALA A 413 10.21 -17.34 4.89
C ALA A 413 10.87 -16.35 3.93
N SER A 414 11.81 -15.51 4.40
CA SER A 414 12.56 -14.60 3.51
C SER A 414 13.45 -15.34 2.52
N LEU A 415 14.12 -16.42 2.94
CA LEU A 415 14.87 -17.28 2.02
C LEU A 415 13.94 -17.91 0.97
N LYS A 416 12.84 -18.54 1.38
CA LYS A 416 11.88 -19.17 0.46
C LYS A 416 11.23 -18.16 -0.48
N THR A 417 10.89 -16.98 0.00
CA THR A 417 10.28 -15.90 -0.81
C THR A 417 11.25 -15.38 -1.88
N SER A 418 12.56 -15.34 -1.58
CA SER A 418 13.57 -14.98 -2.58
C SER A 418 13.80 -16.06 -3.66
N LEU A 419 13.36 -17.30 -3.41
CA LEU A 419 13.39 -18.41 -4.36
C LEU A 419 12.09 -18.58 -5.17
N ILE A 420 11.08 -17.73 -4.94
CA ILE A 420 9.84 -17.74 -5.74
C ILE A 420 10.18 -17.31 -7.16
N ASP A 421 10.03 -18.23 -8.11
CA ASP A 421 10.17 -18.01 -9.54
C ASP A 421 8.80 -17.90 -10.24
N LYS A 422 8.83 -17.64 -11.55
CA LYS A 422 7.64 -17.47 -12.39
C LYS A 422 6.78 -18.73 -12.38
N GLU A 423 7.41 -19.89 -12.50
CA GLU A 423 6.76 -21.20 -12.53
C GLU A 423 6.02 -21.50 -11.22
N TYR A 424 6.60 -21.13 -10.06
CA TYR A 424 5.94 -21.24 -8.77
C TYR A 424 4.66 -20.41 -8.71
N ILE A 425 4.69 -19.17 -9.19
CA ILE A 425 3.51 -18.29 -9.22
C ILE A 425 2.44 -18.83 -10.18
N LEU A 426 2.82 -19.28 -11.38
CA LEU A 426 1.90 -19.89 -12.34
C LEU A 426 1.23 -21.13 -11.75
N ALA A 427 1.99 -21.99 -11.08
CA ALA A 427 1.43 -23.15 -10.39
C ALA A 427 0.44 -22.74 -9.29
N ALA A 428 0.74 -21.69 -8.51
CA ALA A 428 -0.14 -21.18 -7.46
C ALA A 428 -1.47 -20.61 -8.01
N PHE A 429 -1.51 -20.09 -9.23
CA PHE A 429 -2.77 -19.68 -9.88
C PHE A 429 -3.67 -20.87 -10.25
N GLU A 430 -3.10 -22.05 -10.49
CA GLU A 430 -3.82 -23.26 -10.92
C GLU A 430 -4.17 -24.20 -9.77
N GLN A 431 -3.70 -23.94 -8.55
CA GLN A 431 -4.06 -24.69 -7.34
C GLN A 431 -5.52 -24.45 -6.95
N ALA A 432 -6.14 -25.42 -6.28
CA ALA A 432 -7.48 -25.28 -5.73
C ALA A 432 -7.48 -24.40 -4.46
N ASP A 433 -8.63 -23.82 -4.12
CA ASP A 433 -8.79 -22.91 -2.96
C ASP A 433 -8.42 -23.53 -1.60
N ALA A 434 -8.39 -24.86 -1.51
CA ALA A 434 -8.09 -25.62 -0.30
C ALA A 434 -6.71 -26.31 -0.31
N ASP A 435 -5.87 -26.07 -1.32
CA ASP A 435 -4.55 -26.69 -1.43
C ASP A 435 -3.52 -26.07 -0.48
N GLU A 436 -2.44 -26.83 -0.20
CA GLU A 436 -1.24 -26.37 0.51
C GLU A 436 0.00 -26.51 -0.40
N PRO A 437 0.80 -25.45 -0.63
CA PRO A 437 0.67 -24.07 -0.12
C PRO A 437 -0.60 -23.37 -0.61
N PRO A 438 -1.01 -22.26 0.04
CA PRO A 438 -2.24 -21.57 -0.35
C PRO A 438 -2.14 -21.04 -1.78
N PRO A 439 -3.23 -21.12 -2.56
CA PRO A 439 -3.22 -20.64 -3.93
C PRO A 439 -3.09 -19.12 -3.98
N LEU A 440 -2.58 -18.62 -5.10
CA LEU A 440 -2.58 -17.20 -5.39
C LEU A 440 -3.85 -16.85 -6.17
N ARG A 441 -4.53 -15.78 -5.76
CA ARG A 441 -5.70 -15.23 -6.45
C ARG A 441 -5.52 -13.75 -6.65
N LEU A 442 -6.01 -13.25 -7.77
CA LEU A 442 -6.10 -11.83 -8.02
C LEU A 442 -7.36 -11.25 -7.35
N TRP A 443 -7.43 -9.94 -7.29
CA TRP A 443 -8.53 -9.16 -6.77
C TRP A 443 -9.03 -8.20 -7.84
N TRP A 444 -10.33 -7.95 -7.88
CA TRP A 444 -10.92 -6.88 -8.67
C TRP A 444 -10.79 -5.55 -7.95
N GLU A 445 -10.11 -4.58 -8.55
CA GLU A 445 -10.18 -3.18 -8.16
C GLU A 445 -11.18 -2.48 -9.10
N TYR A 446 -12.31 -2.06 -8.53
CA TYR A 446 -13.42 -1.52 -9.31
C TYR A 446 -13.21 -0.04 -9.65
N LEU A 447 -13.35 0.30 -10.92
CA LEU A 447 -13.07 1.62 -11.47
C LEU A 447 -14.37 2.25 -11.99
N GLN A 448 -15.02 3.06 -11.14
CA GLN A 448 -16.22 3.81 -11.55
C GLN A 448 -15.80 5.16 -12.14
N CYS A 449 -15.97 5.36 -13.45
CA CYS A 449 -15.85 6.70 -14.04
C CYS A 449 -16.90 7.65 -13.43
N VAL A 450 -16.45 8.72 -12.78
CA VAL A 450 -17.31 9.74 -12.14
C VAL A 450 -17.35 11.04 -12.91
N ASN A 451 -16.32 11.32 -13.71
CA ASN A 451 -16.21 12.53 -14.50
C ASN A 451 -15.29 12.34 -15.72
N TRP A 452 -15.42 13.20 -16.72
CA TRP A 452 -14.42 13.39 -17.76
C TRP A 452 -14.12 14.89 -17.84
N ASP A 453 -12.99 15.30 -17.27
CA ASP A 453 -12.65 16.71 -17.12
C ASP A 453 -12.00 17.25 -18.41
N LYS A 454 -12.82 17.98 -19.18
CA LYS A 454 -12.40 18.58 -20.45
C LYS A 454 -11.28 19.62 -20.26
N ASP A 455 -11.38 20.44 -19.22
CA ASP A 455 -10.42 21.54 -19.01
C ASP A 455 -9.06 20.97 -18.59
N PHE A 456 -9.08 19.92 -17.76
CA PHE A 456 -7.88 19.15 -17.42
C PHE A 456 -7.26 18.49 -18.66
N TYR A 457 -8.07 17.82 -19.50
CA TYR A 457 -7.59 17.22 -20.74
C TYR A 457 -6.96 18.26 -21.68
N ASP A 458 -7.65 19.38 -21.93
CA ASP A 458 -7.17 20.45 -22.82
C ASP A 458 -5.86 21.06 -22.29
N LEU A 459 -5.73 21.22 -20.96
CA LEU A 459 -4.49 21.65 -20.33
C LEU A 459 -3.35 20.68 -20.64
N LEU A 460 -3.56 19.37 -20.49
CA LEU A 460 -2.52 18.37 -20.79
C LEU A 460 -2.13 18.38 -22.27
N VAL A 461 -3.11 18.49 -23.17
CA VAL A 461 -2.86 18.62 -24.61
C VAL A 461 -1.99 19.84 -24.90
N GLN A 462 -2.34 20.99 -24.29
CA GLN A 462 -1.56 22.21 -24.45
C GLN A 462 -0.14 22.04 -23.89
N LEU A 463 0.04 21.46 -22.71
CA LEU A 463 1.35 21.23 -22.09
C LEU A 463 2.23 20.31 -22.94
N GLN A 464 1.69 19.20 -23.44
CA GLN A 464 2.44 18.28 -24.29
C GLN A 464 2.88 18.94 -25.60
N SER A 465 2.00 19.75 -26.22
CA SER A 465 2.29 20.44 -27.48
C SER A 465 3.49 21.40 -27.42
N ARG A 466 3.90 21.84 -26.22
CA ARG A 466 5.05 22.73 -26.01
C ARG A 466 6.39 22.04 -26.23
N ASN A 467 6.45 20.71 -26.21
CA ASN A 467 7.68 19.95 -26.38
C ASN A 467 7.52 18.88 -27.47
N GLN A 468 8.19 19.10 -28.61
CA GLN A 468 8.14 18.21 -29.77
C GLN A 468 8.68 16.80 -29.49
N ASN A 469 9.51 16.62 -28.45
CA ASN A 469 10.03 15.31 -28.09
C ASN A 469 8.95 14.33 -27.61
N TYR A 470 7.76 14.83 -27.26
CA TYR A 470 6.63 14.01 -26.82
C TYR A 470 5.60 13.72 -27.92
N LEU A 471 5.77 14.26 -29.13
CA LEU A 471 4.80 14.10 -30.23
C LEU A 471 4.99 12.78 -30.99
#